data_AF-A0A510J8E3-F1
#
_entry.id   AF-A0A510J8E3-F1
#
_cell.length_a   1.000
_cell.length_b   1.000
_cell.length_c   1.000
_cell.angle_alpha   90.00
_cell.angle_beta   90.00
_cell.angle_gamma   90.00
#
_symmetry.space_group_name_H-M   'P 1'
#
loop_
_entity.id
_entity.type
_entity.pdbx_description
1 polymer ?
#
loop_
_entity_poly.entity_id
_entity_poly.type
_entity_poly.pdbx_seq_one_letter_code
_entity_poly.pdbx_strand_id
1 'polypeptide(L)'
;MKKYGYFSLISNENLEAREILSIYRQKDVAEKAFHNIKDRLDARRLRVSSKPTMDGKIFVTFVSLVMLSYIKNKMSEKELYKKYTTQELLDELDLIESYERGNEKLKLGEVTKKQKEIFKYMDIKFPEELL
;
A
#
# COMPACT_ATOMS: atom_id res chain seq x y z
N MET A 1 22.79 28.64 -3.76
CA MET A 1 22.87 28.47 -5.24
C MET A 1 21.72 27.57 -5.68
N LYS A 2 20.64 28.11 -6.28
CA LYS A 2 19.56 27.29 -6.86
C LYS A 2 20.04 26.75 -8.21
N LYS A 3 20.30 25.45 -8.32
CA LYS A 3 20.59 24.82 -9.62
C LYS A 3 19.27 24.65 -10.37
N TYR A 4 19.08 25.42 -11.44
CA TYR A 4 18.00 25.18 -12.40
C TYR A 4 18.54 24.24 -13.47
N GLY A 5 17.94 23.05 -13.58
CA GLY A 5 18.25 22.08 -14.63
C GLY A 5 17.25 22.20 -15.78
N TYR A 6 17.73 22.00 -17.01
CA TYR A 6 16.89 21.82 -18.18
C TYR A 6 16.82 20.32 -18.52
N PHE A 7 15.68 19.87 -19.02
CA PHE A 7 15.51 18.53 -19.57
C PHE A 7 14.59 18.61 -20.78
N SER A 8 14.70 17.63 -21.68
CA SER A 8 13.84 17.51 -22.87
C SER A 8 12.99 16.26 -22.76
N LEU A 9 11.72 16.34 -23.20
CA LEU A 9 10.81 15.21 -23.32
C LEU A 9 10.55 14.96 -24.79
N ILE A 10 10.74 13.72 -25.23
CA ILE A 10 10.44 13.27 -26.58
C ILE A 10 9.20 12.38 -26.50
N SER A 11 8.17 12.72 -27.28
CA SER A 11 6.91 11.99 -27.36
C SER A 11 6.65 11.57 -28.80
N ASN A 12 6.10 10.38 -29.00
CA ASN A 12 5.54 9.93 -30.26
C ASN A 12 4.07 10.40 -30.45
N GLU A 13 3.46 10.94 -29.40
CA GLU A 13 2.07 11.42 -29.38
C GLU A 13 1.99 12.93 -29.62
N ASN A 14 0.98 13.37 -30.37
CA ASN A 14 0.70 14.78 -30.64
C ASN A 14 -0.17 15.39 -29.53
N LEU A 15 0.45 15.68 -28.38
CA LEU A 15 -0.19 16.23 -27.18
C LEU A 15 0.39 17.60 -26.82
N GLU A 16 -0.37 18.39 -26.06
CA GLU A 16 0.12 19.67 -25.56
C GLU A 16 1.25 19.46 -24.55
N ALA A 17 2.20 20.40 -24.49
CA ALA A 17 3.38 20.30 -23.62
C ALA A 17 3.03 20.08 -22.14
N ARG A 18 1.90 20.65 -21.70
CA ARG A 18 1.38 20.48 -20.33
C ARG A 18 0.92 19.06 -20.04
N GLU A 19 0.30 18.41 -21.03
CA GLU A 19 -0.19 17.04 -20.92
C GLU A 19 0.97 16.06 -20.91
N ILE A 20 1.95 16.25 -21.82
CA ILE A 20 3.20 15.47 -21.87
C ILE A 20 3.93 15.57 -20.52
N LEU A 21 4.03 16.78 -19.95
CA LEU A 21 4.66 16.97 -18.65
C LEU A 21 3.86 16.29 -17.52
N SER A 22 2.53 16.32 -17.57
CA SER A 22 1.67 15.64 -16.59
C SER A 22 1.88 14.13 -16.63
N ILE A 23 1.86 13.53 -17.83
CA ILE A 23 2.10 12.09 -18.03
C ILE A 23 3.52 11.74 -17.55
N TYR A 24 4.53 12.51 -17.93
CA TYR A 24 5.89 12.28 -17.46
C TYR A 24 6.01 12.36 -15.94
N ARG A 25 5.29 13.28 -15.28
CA ARG A 25 5.26 13.35 -13.81
C ARG A 25 4.57 12.15 -13.16
N GLN A 26 3.66 11.46 -13.85
CA GLN A 26 3.12 10.20 -13.33
C GLN A 26 4.22 9.12 -13.21
N LYS A 27 5.34 9.25 -13.94
CA LYS A 27 6.53 8.41 -13.74
C LYS A 27 7.08 8.49 -12.31
N ASP A 28 6.97 9.65 -11.63
CA ASP A 28 7.36 9.79 -10.22
C ASP A 28 6.50 8.93 -9.29
N VAL A 29 5.22 8.76 -9.61
CA VAL A 29 4.33 7.83 -8.87
C VAL A 29 4.82 6.39 -9.04
N ALA A 30 5.21 6.00 -10.26
CA ALA A 30 5.79 4.69 -10.52
C ALA A 30 7.15 4.52 -9.82
N GLU A 31 8.04 5.51 -9.85
CA GLU A 31 9.33 5.48 -9.16
C GLU A 31 9.15 5.35 -7.64
N LYS A 32 8.23 6.11 -7.06
CA LYS A 32 7.85 5.98 -5.63
C LYS A 32 7.28 4.61 -5.31
N ALA A 33 6.48 4.03 -6.20
CA ALA A 33 5.97 2.67 -6.06
C ALA A 33 7.11 1.64 -6.07
N PHE A 34 8.04 1.72 -7.03
CA PHE A 34 9.23 0.86 -7.07
C PHE A 34 10.15 1.06 -5.86
N HIS A 35 10.24 2.28 -5.34
CA HIS A 35 10.99 2.56 -4.12
C HIS A 35 10.32 1.94 -2.89
N ASN A 36 8.99 2.03 -2.76
CA ASN A 36 8.25 1.34 -1.71
C ASN A 36 8.43 -0.18 -1.79
N ILE A 37 8.43 -0.76 -2.99
CA ILE A 37 8.73 -2.18 -3.22
C ILE A 37 10.12 -2.55 -2.68
N LYS A 38 11.14 -1.76 -3.01
CA LYS A 38 12.52 -2.04 -2.58
C LYS A 38 12.70 -1.88 -1.08
N ASP A 39 12.16 -0.81 -0.50
CA ASP A 39 12.55 -0.37 0.84
C ASP A 39 11.53 -0.71 1.92
N ARG A 40 10.23 -0.65 1.61
CA ARG A 40 9.16 -0.96 2.59
C ARG A 40 8.66 -2.40 2.49
N LEU A 41 8.81 -3.04 1.33
CA LEU A 41 8.37 -4.43 1.10
C LEU A 41 9.54 -5.42 0.96
N ASP A 42 10.74 -5.00 1.37
CA ASP A 42 11.98 -5.81 1.41
C ASP A 42 12.28 -6.61 0.11
N ALA A 43 11.92 -6.04 -1.05
CA ALA A 43 12.24 -6.62 -2.35
C ALA A 43 13.57 -6.13 -2.92
N ARG A 44 14.39 -5.40 -2.13
CA ARG A 44 15.71 -4.90 -2.57
C ARG A 44 16.64 -6.03 -3.00
N ARG A 45 16.51 -7.21 -2.38
CA ARG A 45 17.13 -8.47 -2.82
C ARG A 45 16.08 -9.56 -2.80
N LEU A 46 15.83 -10.20 -3.94
CA LEU A 46 14.81 -11.24 -4.02
C LEU A 46 15.19 -12.47 -3.18
N ARG A 47 16.48 -12.83 -3.08
CA ARG A 47 17.03 -13.95 -2.26
C ARG A 47 16.33 -15.29 -2.50
N VAL A 48 15.99 -15.57 -3.75
CA VAL A 48 15.33 -16.81 -4.18
C VAL A 48 16.20 -17.52 -5.21
N SER A 49 16.21 -18.85 -5.16
CA SER A 49 17.07 -19.69 -6.00
C SER A 49 16.41 -20.15 -7.31
N SER A 50 15.10 -19.96 -7.46
CA SER A 50 14.35 -20.41 -8.64
C SER A 50 13.53 -19.27 -9.26
N LYS A 51 13.33 -19.35 -10.58
CA LYS A 51 12.49 -18.41 -11.33
C LYS A 51 11.02 -18.45 -10.86
N PRO A 52 10.38 -19.61 -10.64
CA PRO A 52 9.02 -19.64 -10.10
C PRO A 52 8.88 -18.95 -8.73
N THR A 53 9.83 -19.16 -7.81
CA THR A 53 9.81 -18.49 -6.50
C THR A 53 10.00 -16.98 -6.63
N MET A 54 10.80 -16.54 -7.60
CA MET A 54 10.97 -15.12 -7.92
C MET A 54 9.69 -14.48 -8.41
N ASP A 55 9.03 -15.10 -9.38
CA ASP A 55 7.78 -14.61 -9.96
C ASP A 55 6.69 -14.53 -8.87
N GLY A 56 6.61 -15.55 -8.01
CA GLY A 56 5.71 -15.55 -6.85
C GLY A 56 5.99 -14.42 -5.86
N LYS A 57 7.27 -14.16 -5.53
CA LYS A 57 7.64 -13.06 -4.63
C LYS A 57 7.26 -11.70 -5.23
N ILE A 58 7.56 -11.47 -6.51
CA ILE A 58 7.21 -10.22 -7.21
C ILE A 58 5.68 -10.02 -7.21
N PHE A 59 4.92 -11.08 -7.47
CA PHE A 59 3.46 -11.04 -7.47
C PHE A 59 2.89 -10.64 -6.10
N VAL A 60 3.33 -11.29 -5.02
CA VAL A 60 2.87 -10.95 -3.66
C VAL A 60 3.25 -9.52 -3.31
N THR A 61 4.50 -9.10 -3.60
CA THR A 61 4.94 -7.73 -3.36
C THR A 61 4.12 -6.69 -4.14
N PHE A 62 3.70 -7.00 -5.36
CA PHE A 62 2.79 -6.15 -6.14
C PHE A 62 1.43 -6.00 -5.47
N VAL A 63 0.82 -7.10 -4.99
CA VAL A 63 -0.46 -7.05 -4.25
C VAL A 63 -0.32 -6.23 -2.96
N SER A 64 0.77 -6.44 -2.20
CA SER A 64 1.06 -5.65 -1.00
C SER A 64 1.20 -4.15 -1.29
N LEU A 65 1.80 -3.78 -2.42
CA LEU A 65 1.91 -2.38 -2.84
C LEU A 65 0.53 -1.77 -3.13
N VAL A 66 -0.37 -2.50 -3.80
CA VAL A 66 -1.74 -2.03 -4.08
C VAL A 66 -2.48 -1.76 -2.76
N MET A 67 -2.42 -2.71 -1.81
CA MET A 67 -3.04 -2.55 -0.50
C MET A 67 -2.45 -1.35 0.27
N LEU A 68 -1.13 -1.21 0.27
CA LEU A 68 -0.44 -0.11 0.94
C LEU A 68 -0.79 1.25 0.33
N SER A 69 -0.92 1.31 -1.00
CA SER A 69 -1.33 2.52 -1.71
C SER A 69 -2.76 2.91 -1.35
N TYR A 70 -3.67 1.93 -1.28
CA TYR A 70 -5.04 2.13 -0.83
C TYR A 70 -5.10 2.70 0.59
N ILE A 71 -4.40 2.08 1.54
CA ILE A 71 -4.34 2.53 2.93
C ILE A 71 -3.82 3.96 3.01
N LYS A 72 -2.71 4.28 2.34
CA LYS A 72 -2.15 5.64 2.34
C LYS A 72 -3.11 6.67 1.75
N ASN A 73 -3.80 6.32 0.66
CA ASN A 73 -4.79 7.19 0.04
C ASN A 73 -5.95 7.45 1.02
N LYS A 74 -6.52 6.42 1.67
CA LYS A 74 -7.57 6.58 2.68
C LYS A 74 -7.12 7.39 3.89
N MET A 75 -5.90 7.16 4.38
CA MET A 75 -5.32 7.94 5.47
C MET A 75 -5.18 9.43 5.11
N SER A 76 -4.85 9.75 3.85
CA SER A 76 -4.79 11.12 3.36
C SER A 76 -6.19 11.74 3.23
N GLU A 77 -7.14 11.03 2.61
CA GLU A 77 -8.51 11.50 2.38
C GLU A 77 -9.25 11.81 3.68
N LYS A 78 -9.06 10.97 4.70
CA LYS A 78 -9.73 11.09 6.00
C LYS A 78 -8.87 11.81 7.06
N GLU A 79 -7.76 12.43 6.65
CA GLU A 79 -6.80 13.14 7.52
C GLU A 79 -6.26 12.33 8.72
N LEU A 80 -6.15 11.01 8.58
CA LEU A 80 -5.70 10.13 9.66
C LEU A 80 -4.23 10.28 10.03
N TYR A 81 -3.42 10.88 9.16
CA TYR A 81 -2.01 11.19 9.45
C TYR A 81 -1.83 12.13 10.65
N LYS A 82 -2.88 12.82 11.09
CA LYS A 82 -2.88 13.61 12.35
C LYS A 82 -2.88 12.73 13.60
N LYS A 83 -3.33 11.47 13.49
CA LYS A 83 -3.52 10.53 14.61
C LYS A 83 -2.59 9.33 14.53
N TYR A 84 -2.26 8.88 13.32
CA TYR A 84 -1.49 7.66 13.08
C TYR A 84 -0.46 7.88 11.97
N THR A 85 0.73 7.35 12.17
CA THR A 85 1.59 6.96 11.05
C THR A 85 1.02 5.72 10.36
N THR A 86 1.43 5.46 9.11
CA THR A 86 1.00 4.23 8.41
C THR A 86 1.47 2.97 9.15
N GLN A 87 2.59 3.02 9.87
CA GLN A 87 3.07 1.87 10.65
C GLN A 87 2.17 1.62 11.85
N GLU A 88 1.91 2.63 12.68
CA GLU A 88 1.06 2.50 13.86
C GLU A 88 -0.36 2.02 13.52
N LEU A 89 -0.92 2.46 12.38
CA LEU A 89 -2.22 1.97 11.92
C LEU A 89 -2.17 0.47 11.58
N LEU A 90 -1.10 0.00 10.93
CA LEU A 90 -0.93 -1.41 10.62
C LEU A 90 -0.70 -2.22 11.89
N ASP A 91 0.09 -1.72 12.82
CA ASP A 91 0.37 -2.38 14.11
C ASP A 91 -0.93 -2.56 14.92
N GLU A 92 -1.83 -1.58 14.95
CA GLU A 92 -3.14 -1.70 15.63
C GLU A 92 -4.03 -2.78 14.99
N LEU A 93 -3.95 -2.97 13.67
CA LEU A 93 -4.68 -4.02 12.95
C LEU A 93 -4.04 -5.40 13.12
N ASP A 94 -2.72 -5.48 13.30
CA ASP A 94 -1.96 -6.73 13.52
C ASP A 94 -2.31 -7.38 14.87
N LEU A 95 -2.85 -6.60 15.82
CA LEU A 95 -3.36 -7.08 17.10
C LEU A 95 -4.71 -7.81 17.01
N ILE A 96 -5.38 -7.81 15.85
CA ILE A 96 -6.65 -8.53 15.69
C ILE A 96 -6.36 -10.02 15.54
N GLU A 97 -6.68 -10.79 16.58
CA GLU A 97 -6.52 -12.24 16.57
C GLU A 97 -7.81 -12.95 16.11
N SER A 98 -7.64 -14.11 15.49
CA SER A 98 -8.74 -15.04 15.18
C SER A 98 -8.34 -16.46 15.60
N TYR A 99 -9.31 -17.24 16.08
CA TYR A 99 -9.08 -18.60 16.55
C TYR A 99 -10.19 -19.53 16.08
N GLU A 100 -9.82 -20.79 15.92
CA GLU A 100 -10.73 -21.89 15.62
C GLU A 100 -10.74 -22.84 16.81
N ARG A 101 -11.94 -23.21 17.29
CA ARG A 101 -12.09 -24.13 18.42
C ARG A 101 -12.64 -25.46 17.93
N GLY A 102 -11.75 -26.42 17.66
CA GLY A 102 -12.15 -27.73 17.13
C GLY A 102 -12.69 -27.64 15.71
N ASN A 103 -13.91 -28.15 15.47
CA ASN A 103 -14.63 -28.05 14.18
C ASN A 103 -15.60 -26.84 14.14
N GLU A 104 -15.50 -25.89 15.08
CA GLU A 104 -16.32 -24.69 15.05
C GLU A 104 -15.82 -23.69 13.99
N LYS A 105 -16.70 -22.80 13.53
CA LYS A 105 -16.32 -21.73 12.58
C LYS A 105 -15.28 -20.80 13.22
N LEU A 106 -14.40 -20.24 12.38
CA LEU A 106 -13.44 -19.20 12.75
C LEU A 106 -14.14 -18.05 13.51
N LYS A 107 -13.59 -17.68 14.67
CA LYS A 107 -14.04 -16.53 15.47
C LYS A 107 -12.92 -15.53 15.70
N LEU A 108 -13.28 -14.27 15.84
CA LEU A 108 -12.40 -13.18 16.21
C LEU A 108 -12.27 -13.09 17.73
N GLY A 109 -11.08 -12.68 18.18
CA GLY A 109 -10.83 -12.25 19.54
C GLY A 109 -11.56 -10.96 19.88
N GLU A 110 -11.24 -10.40 21.05
CA GLU A 110 -11.77 -9.11 21.45
C GLU A 110 -11.27 -8.02 20.49
N VAL A 111 -12.22 -7.30 19.86
CA VAL A 111 -11.91 -6.21 18.93
C VAL A 111 -12.22 -4.86 19.56
N THR A 112 -11.20 -4.00 19.61
CA THR A 112 -11.30 -2.68 20.22
C THR A 112 -12.15 -1.72 19.39
N LYS A 113 -12.65 -0.64 20.03
CA LYS A 113 -13.36 0.43 19.31
C LYS A 113 -12.46 1.11 18.27
N LYS A 114 -11.17 1.24 18.56
CA LYS A 114 -10.17 1.83 17.64
C LYS A 114 -10.05 1.01 16.37
N GLN A 115 -9.95 -0.32 16.49
CA GLN A 115 -9.90 -1.23 15.34
C GLN A 115 -11.16 -1.09 14.48
N LYS A 116 -12.36 -1.09 15.08
CA LYS A 116 -13.61 -0.89 14.34
C LYS A 116 -13.67 0.48 13.64
N GLU A 117 -13.16 1.54 14.27
CA GLU A 117 -13.04 2.85 13.62
C GLU A 117 -12.08 2.82 12.43
N ILE A 118 -10.95 2.14 12.52
CA ILE A 118 -10.00 2.00 11.39
C ILE A 118 -10.69 1.35 10.20
N PHE A 119 -11.44 0.26 10.38
CA PHE A 119 -12.23 -0.37 9.31
C PHE A 119 -13.21 0.62 8.66
N LYS A 120 -13.91 1.43 9.47
CA LYS A 120 -14.81 2.46 8.98
C LYS A 120 -14.08 3.53 8.15
N TYR A 121 -12.92 4.02 8.59
CA TYR A 121 -12.15 5.00 7.82
C TYR A 121 -11.62 4.43 6.50
N MET A 122 -11.34 3.12 6.48
CA MET A 122 -10.96 2.40 5.28
C MET A 122 -12.16 2.11 4.36
N ASP A 123 -13.38 2.51 4.71
CA ASP A 123 -14.61 2.19 3.97
C ASP A 123 -14.77 0.65 3.75
N ILE A 124 -14.30 -0.17 4.71
CA ILE A 124 -14.40 -1.64 4.69
C ILE A 124 -15.38 -2.07 5.78
N LYS A 125 -16.31 -2.98 5.42
CA LYS A 125 -17.23 -3.56 6.40
C LYS A 125 -16.43 -4.44 7.38
N PHE A 126 -16.60 -4.18 8.68
CA PHE A 126 -16.06 -5.06 9.70
C PHE A 126 -16.79 -6.42 9.64
N PRO A 127 -16.07 -7.56 9.68
CA PRO A 127 -16.68 -8.89 9.56
C PRO A 127 -17.34 -9.30 10.88
N GLU A 128 -18.50 -8.72 11.17
CA GLU A 128 -19.30 -9.00 12.38
C GLU A 128 -19.72 -10.47 12.49
N GLU A 129 -19.83 -11.17 11.36
CA GLU A 129 -20.13 -12.61 11.32
C GLU A 129 -19.03 -13.50 11.93
N LEU A 130 -17.84 -12.95 12.17
CA LEU A 130 -16.73 -13.64 12.82
C LEU A 130 -16.64 -13.33 14.33
N LEU A 131 -17.48 -12.46 14.90
CA LEU A 131 -17.54 -12.27 16.36
C LEU A 131 -18.24 -13.45 17.05
#